data_AF-A0A059CV32-F1
#
_entry.id   AF-A0A059CV32-F1
#
_cell.length_a   1.000
_cell.length_b   1.000
_cell.length_c   1.000
_cell.angle_alpha   90.00
_cell.angle_beta   90.00
_cell.angle_gamma   90.00
#
_symmetry.space_group_name_H-M   'P 1'
#
loop_
_entity.id
_entity.type
_entity.pdbx_description
1 polymer ?
#
loop_
_entity_poly.entity_id
_entity_poly.type
_entity_poly.pdbx_seq_one_letter_code
_entity_poly.pdbx_strand_id
1 'polypeptide(L)'
;MTENQFQNLKKRIGAHPNLDRNGPLLHMTNPIGGFNEWVVLTYNLQVLGDKIKENTVLREKLDDVVDNYVKHLETLCKIRPPEPTAYPIPIRGGTVSPYPSDAMPYWIATMNQRLEGLEKSFRKMEELMMEKHGA
;
A
#
# COMPACT_ATOMS: atom_id res chain seq x y z
N MET A 1 -2.11 -20.60 -2.12
CA MET A 1 -2.64 -21.84 -2.70
C MET A 1 -2.00 -22.15 -4.07
N THR A 2 -1.62 -23.40 -4.35
CA THR A 2 -0.94 -23.80 -5.60
C THR A 2 -1.90 -24.30 -6.67
N GLU A 3 -1.63 -23.99 -7.95
CA GLU A 3 -2.35 -24.48 -9.14
C GLU A 3 -2.54 -26.02 -9.11
N ASN A 4 -1.59 -26.74 -8.52
CA ASN A 4 -1.67 -28.19 -8.29
C ASN A 4 -2.91 -28.63 -7.50
N GLN A 5 -3.34 -27.87 -6.48
CA GLN A 5 -4.53 -28.20 -5.69
C GLN A 5 -5.81 -28.06 -6.51
N PHE A 6 -5.88 -27.03 -7.35
CA PHE A 6 -7.00 -26.83 -8.27
C PHE A 6 -7.07 -27.95 -9.33
N GLN A 7 -5.92 -28.32 -9.90
CA GLN A 7 -5.84 -29.42 -10.88
C GLN A 7 -6.23 -30.77 -10.26
N ASN A 8 -5.82 -31.02 -9.02
CA ASN A 8 -6.23 -32.22 -8.28
C ASN A 8 -7.73 -32.25 -8.01
N LEU A 9 -8.33 -31.11 -7.67
CA LEU A 9 -9.78 -30.99 -7.49
C LEU A 9 -10.54 -31.23 -8.80
N LYS A 10 -10.07 -30.65 -9.92
CA LYS A 10 -10.64 -30.91 -11.24
C LYS A 10 -10.58 -32.39 -11.65
N LYS A 11 -9.46 -33.07 -11.37
CA LYS A 11 -9.35 -34.52 -11.62
C LYS A 11 -10.34 -35.33 -10.80
N ARG A 12 -10.66 -34.89 -9.59
CA ARG A 12 -11.54 -35.60 -8.65
C ARG A 12 -13.03 -35.41 -8.97
N ILE A 13 -13.42 -34.19 -9.31
CA ILE A 13 -14.83 -33.83 -9.58
C ILE A 13 -15.19 -34.06 -11.05
N GLY A 14 -14.22 -34.02 -11.95
CA GLY A 14 -14.45 -34.07 -13.39
C GLY A 14 -14.97 -32.75 -13.95
N ALA A 15 -15.31 -32.75 -15.25
CA ALA A 15 -15.97 -31.62 -15.87
C ALA A 15 -17.44 -31.59 -15.44
N HIS A 16 -17.83 -30.57 -14.66
CA HIS A 16 -19.21 -30.40 -14.20
C HIS A 16 -19.80 -29.09 -14.72
N PRO A 17 -20.94 -29.12 -15.44
CA PRO A 17 -21.52 -27.92 -16.06
C PRO A 17 -22.06 -26.88 -15.07
N ASN A 18 -22.23 -27.26 -13.79
CA ASN A 18 -22.73 -26.38 -12.74
C ASN A 18 -21.60 -25.77 -11.88
N LEU A 19 -20.34 -25.97 -12.27
CA LEU A 19 -19.17 -25.54 -11.52
C LEU A 19 -18.30 -24.62 -12.39
N ASP A 20 -18.37 -23.33 -12.10
CA ASP A 20 -17.63 -22.28 -12.80
C ASP A 20 -16.47 -21.75 -11.95
N ARG A 21 -15.49 -21.14 -12.61
CA ARG A 21 -14.37 -20.48 -11.94
C ARG A 21 -14.64 -18.98 -11.81
N ASN A 22 -14.52 -18.45 -10.60
CA ASN A 22 -14.53 -17.00 -10.33
C ASN A 22 -13.20 -16.60 -9.68
N GLY A 23 -12.22 -16.29 -10.53
CA GLY A 23 -10.84 -16.04 -10.09
C GLY A 23 -10.23 -17.29 -9.43
N PRO A 24 -9.74 -17.20 -8.17
CA PRO A 24 -9.23 -18.36 -7.45
C PRO A 24 -10.33 -19.20 -6.78
N LEU A 25 -11.57 -18.72 -6.72
CA LEU A 25 -12.70 -19.43 -6.11
C LEU A 25 -13.51 -20.20 -7.16
N LEU A 26 -14.25 -21.18 -6.68
CA LEU A 26 -15.21 -21.94 -7.46
C LEU A 26 -16.63 -21.49 -7.14
N HIS A 27 -17.42 -21.28 -8.18
CA HIS A 27 -18.82 -20.90 -8.07
C HIS A 27 -19.70 -22.08 -8.49
N MET A 28 -20.60 -22.50 -7.60
CA MET A 28 -21.60 -23.53 -7.91
C MET A 28 -22.92 -22.84 -8.24
N THR A 29 -23.35 -22.93 -9.51
CA THR A 29 -24.62 -22.35 -9.97
C THR A 29 -25.81 -23.24 -9.63
N ASN A 30 -25.58 -24.55 -9.55
CA ASN A 30 -26.55 -25.57 -9.14
C ASN A 30 -25.83 -26.68 -8.36
N PRO A 31 -26.57 -27.50 -7.58
CA PRO A 31 -26.01 -28.68 -6.94
C PRO A 31 -25.23 -29.57 -7.92
N ILE A 32 -24.09 -30.09 -7.45
CA ILE A 32 -23.21 -31.02 -8.19
C ILE A 32 -23.18 -32.42 -7.54
N GLY A 33 -23.95 -32.61 -6.48
CA GLY A 33 -24.24 -33.90 -5.88
C GLY A 33 -23.27 -34.27 -4.75
N GLY A 34 -23.84 -34.34 -3.54
CA GLY A 34 -23.26 -35.04 -2.39
C GLY A 34 -21.85 -34.58 -2.03
N PHE A 35 -20.90 -35.51 -2.05
CA PHE A 35 -19.53 -35.24 -1.60
C PHE A 35 -18.79 -34.20 -2.47
N ASN A 36 -19.18 -34.02 -3.74
CA ASN A 36 -18.54 -33.06 -4.64
C ASN A 36 -18.74 -31.61 -4.16
N GLU A 37 -19.91 -31.28 -3.61
CA GLU A 37 -20.21 -29.96 -3.05
C GLU A 37 -19.31 -29.66 -1.85
N TRP A 38 -19.12 -30.67 -0.98
CA TRP A 38 -18.22 -30.59 0.16
C TRP A 38 -16.75 -30.37 -0.25
N VAL A 39 -16.30 -31.02 -1.33
CA VAL A 39 -14.95 -30.81 -1.87
C VAL A 39 -14.78 -29.39 -2.41
N VAL A 40 -15.77 -28.84 -3.10
CA VAL A 40 -15.73 -27.44 -3.59
C VAL A 40 -15.73 -26.45 -2.44
N LEU A 41 -16.58 -26.67 -1.42
CA LEU A 41 -16.68 -25.80 -0.27
C LEU A 41 -15.37 -25.75 0.53
N THR A 42 -14.77 -26.91 0.80
CA THR A 42 -13.49 -27.00 1.52
C THR A 42 -12.35 -26.36 0.76
N TYR A 43 -12.31 -26.52 -0.57
CA TYR A 43 -11.37 -25.81 -1.42
C TYR A 43 -11.53 -24.29 -1.31
N ASN A 44 -12.76 -23.77 -1.45
CA ASN A 44 -13.02 -22.33 -1.34
C ASN A 44 -12.64 -21.77 0.04
N LEU A 45 -12.94 -22.50 1.11
CA LEU A 45 -12.53 -22.11 2.47
C LEU A 45 -11.02 -22.06 2.62
N GLN A 46 -10.28 -22.97 2.00
CA GLN A 46 -8.83 -22.94 2.00
C GLN A 46 -8.28 -21.73 1.22
N VAL A 47 -8.85 -21.41 0.05
CA VAL A 47 -8.49 -20.20 -0.73
C VAL A 47 -8.73 -18.95 0.12
N LEU A 48 -9.90 -18.86 0.75
CA LEU A 48 -10.25 -17.73 1.61
C LEU A 48 -9.30 -17.61 2.80
N GLY A 49 -8.96 -18.73 3.45
CA GLY A 49 -7.99 -18.75 4.55
C GLY A 49 -6.62 -18.22 4.13
N ASP A 50 -6.11 -18.63 2.97
CA ASP A 50 -4.86 -18.11 2.42
C ASP A 50 -4.95 -16.60 2.15
N LYS A 51 -6.06 -16.14 1.55
CA LYS A 51 -6.26 -14.71 1.25
C LYS A 51 -6.41 -13.86 2.51
N ILE A 52 -7.02 -14.37 3.57
CA ILE A 52 -7.12 -13.69 4.86
C ILE A 52 -5.72 -13.54 5.49
N LYS A 53 -4.88 -14.58 5.42
CA LYS A 53 -3.48 -14.50 5.91
C LYS A 53 -2.67 -13.47 5.12
N GLU A 54 -2.75 -13.50 3.80
CA GLU A 54 -2.11 -12.49 2.94
C GLU A 54 -2.59 -11.07 3.29
N ASN A 55 -3.90 -10.88 3.46
CA ASN A 55 -4.47 -9.58 3.84
C ASN A 55 -3.97 -9.10 5.21
N THR A 56 -3.81 -10.01 6.17
CA THR A 56 -3.28 -9.69 7.51
C THR A 56 -1.85 -9.15 7.43
N VAL A 57 -0.98 -9.83 6.68
CA VAL A 57 0.40 -9.38 6.46
C VAL A 57 0.46 -8.02 5.73
N LEU A 58 -0.45 -7.81 4.76
CA LEU A 58 -0.53 -6.53 4.06
C LEU A 58 -1.00 -5.39 4.96
N ARG A 59 -1.92 -5.66 5.90
CA ARG A 59 -2.35 -4.67 6.91
C ARG A 59 -1.21 -4.29 7.83
N GLU A 60 -0.45 -5.25 8.35
CA GLU A 60 0.72 -4.97 9.18
C GLU A 60 1.74 -4.09 8.46
N LYS A 61 2.03 -4.38 7.18
CA LYS A 61 2.92 -3.54 6.36
C LYS A 61 2.36 -2.14 6.13
N LEU A 62 1.05 -2.00 5.97
CA LEU A 62 0.41 -0.71 5.81
C LEU A 62 0.54 0.12 7.09
N ASP A 63 0.31 -0.50 8.25
CA ASP A 63 0.47 0.14 9.55
C ASP A 63 1.92 0.61 9.76
N ASP A 64 2.91 -0.22 9.41
CA ASP A 64 4.32 0.17 9.45
C ASP A 64 4.65 1.37 8.55
N VAL A 65 4.11 1.39 7.32
CA VAL A 65 4.33 2.51 6.38
C VAL A 65 3.69 3.78 6.91
N VAL A 66 2.47 3.70 7.45
CA VAL A 66 1.77 4.85 8.04
C VAL A 66 2.51 5.37 9.26
N ASP A 67 2.97 4.51 10.17
CA ASP A 67 3.72 4.90 11.37
C ASP A 67 5.04 5.60 10.99
N ASN A 68 5.76 5.07 10.01
CA ASN A 68 6.99 5.69 9.50
C ASN A 68 6.70 7.06 8.86
N TYR A 69 5.61 7.19 8.11
CA TYR A 69 5.21 8.46 7.51
C TYR A 69 4.85 9.50 8.57
N VAL A 70 4.10 9.11 9.61
CA VAL A 70 3.76 9.99 10.73
C VAL A 70 5.02 10.45 11.47
N LYS A 71 5.96 9.55 11.78
CA LYS A 71 7.24 9.93 12.41
C LYS A 71 8.06 10.88 11.55
N HIS A 72 8.04 10.70 10.23
CA HIS A 72 8.70 11.61 9.30
C HIS A 72 8.06 13.00 9.34
N LEU A 73 6.73 13.08 9.30
CA LEU A 73 6.00 14.34 9.44
C LEU A 73 6.25 15.02 10.80
N GLU A 74 6.26 14.26 11.90
CA GLU A 74 6.58 14.81 13.22
C GLU A 74 8.00 15.38 13.26
N THR A 75 8.97 14.68 12.65
CA THR A 75 10.35 15.17 12.55
C THR A 75 10.39 16.47 11.74
N LEU A 76 9.69 16.53 10.62
CA LEU A 76 9.58 17.75 9.80
C LEU A 76 8.91 18.91 10.57
N CYS A 77 7.87 18.62 11.36
CA CYS A 77 7.18 19.60 12.18
C CYS A 77 8.03 20.07 13.37
N LYS A 78 8.85 19.21 13.99
CA LYS A 78 9.80 19.57 15.05
C LYS A 78 11.00 20.39 14.53
N ILE A 79 11.34 20.25 13.25
CA ILE A 79 12.32 21.10 12.57
C ILE A 79 11.75 22.51 12.28
N ARG A 80 10.42 22.70 12.38
CA ARG A 80 9.83 24.03 12.32
C ARG A 80 10.21 24.77 13.61
N PRO A 81 10.90 25.92 13.52
CA PRO A 81 11.24 26.68 14.71
C PRO A 81 9.94 27.05 15.48
N PRO A 82 9.92 26.91 16.82
CA PRO A 82 8.73 27.12 17.65
C PRO A 82 8.26 28.59 17.67
N GLU A 83 9.12 29.50 17.21
CA GLU A 83 8.81 30.89 16.99
C GLU A 83 8.91 31.18 15.49
N PRO A 84 8.25 32.23 14.97
CA PRO A 84 8.70 32.85 13.75
C PRO A 84 10.10 33.39 14.02
N THR A 85 11.14 32.54 13.91
CA THR A 85 12.51 33.01 13.83
C THR A 85 12.53 33.89 12.59
N ALA A 86 12.53 35.20 12.82
CA ALA A 86 12.99 36.19 11.89
C ALA A 86 14.41 35.77 11.52
N TYR A 87 14.53 34.88 10.54
CA TYR A 87 15.81 34.58 9.94
C TYR A 87 16.31 35.91 9.41
N PRO A 88 17.54 36.33 9.78
CA PRO A 88 18.19 37.43 9.11
C PRO A 88 18.35 37.07 7.64
N ILE A 89 17.39 37.47 6.81
CA ILE A 89 17.60 37.48 5.36
C ILE A 89 18.47 38.71 5.13
N PRO A 90 19.70 38.56 4.61
CA PRO A 90 20.52 39.70 4.27
C PRO A 90 19.86 40.40 3.08
N ILE A 91 19.12 41.47 3.34
CA ILE A 91 18.71 42.39 2.30
C ILE A 91 19.96 43.18 1.91
N ARG A 92 20.12 43.48 0.61
CA ARG A 92 21.23 44.28 0.07
C ARG A 92 21.29 45.62 0.83
N GLY A 93 22.16 45.72 1.84
CA GLY A 93 22.21 46.86 2.77
C GLY A 93 22.44 46.51 4.25
N GLY A 94 22.33 45.23 4.66
CA GLY A 94 22.79 44.77 5.98
C GLY A 94 21.77 44.84 7.13
N THR A 95 20.51 45.21 6.88
CA THR A 95 19.45 45.19 7.88
C THR A 95 18.62 43.90 7.81
N VAL A 96 18.40 43.30 8.98
CA VAL A 96 17.55 42.13 9.20
C VAL A 96 16.07 42.57 9.14
N SER A 97 15.27 41.96 8.26
CA SER A 97 13.84 42.24 8.25
C SER A 97 13.15 41.65 9.48
N PRO A 98 12.33 42.43 10.21
CA PRO A 98 11.60 41.95 11.38
C PRO A 98 10.33 41.13 11.00
N TYR A 99 9.98 41.02 9.72
CA TYR A 99 8.71 40.42 9.30
C TYR A 99 8.86 38.97 8.81
N PRO A 100 8.11 38.01 9.40
CA PRO A 100 8.13 36.59 9.00
C PRO A 100 7.73 36.33 7.54
N SER A 101 6.98 37.26 6.92
CA SER A 101 6.58 37.21 5.51
C SER A 101 7.76 37.17 4.54
N ASP A 102 8.91 37.72 4.93
CA ASP A 102 10.07 37.82 4.05
C ASP A 102 10.82 36.49 3.96
N ALA A 103 10.67 35.62 4.96
CA ALA A 103 11.18 34.24 4.96
C ALA A 103 10.24 33.25 4.26
N MET A 104 9.03 33.68 3.91
CA MET A 104 8.02 32.85 3.25
C MET A 104 8.52 32.23 1.93
N PRO A 105 9.22 32.94 1.03
CA PRO A 105 9.75 32.35 -0.20
C PRO A 105 10.78 31.24 0.05
N TYR A 106 11.63 31.41 1.07
CA TYR A 106 12.61 30.38 1.47
C TYR A 106 11.93 29.13 2.02
N TRP A 107 10.92 29.30 2.88
CA TRP A 107 10.14 28.20 3.41
C TRP A 107 9.32 27.48 2.34
N ILE A 108 8.72 28.23 1.40
CA ILE A 108 8.01 27.65 0.24
C ILE A 108 8.98 26.83 -0.62
N ALA A 109 10.16 27.37 -0.96
CA ALA A 109 11.15 26.65 -1.74
C ALA A 109 11.64 25.37 -1.03
N THR A 110 11.89 25.46 0.28
CA THR A 110 12.31 24.33 1.10
C THR A 110 11.22 23.25 1.19
N MET A 111 9.95 23.64 1.31
CA MET A 111 8.83 22.70 1.34
C MET A 111 8.59 22.04 -0.03
N ASN A 112 8.70 22.80 -1.12
CA ASN A 112 8.55 22.28 -2.48
C ASN A 112 9.64 21.26 -2.82
N GLN A 113 10.91 21.54 -2.50
CA GLN A 113 12.01 20.59 -2.71
C GLN A 113 11.82 19.29 -1.92
N ARG A 114 11.22 19.38 -0.72
CA ARG A 114 10.91 18.21 0.11
C ARG A 114 9.74 17.40 -0.44
N LEU A 115 8.69 18.07 -0.94
CA LEU A 115 7.56 17.45 -1.64
C LEU A 115 8.03 16.68 -2.87
N GLU A 116 8.92 17.26 -3.68
CA GLU A 116 9.53 16.59 -4.84
C GLU A 116 10.33 15.34 -4.43
N GLY A 117 11.08 15.40 -3.32
CA GLY A 117 11.79 14.25 -2.77
C GLY A 117 10.86 13.12 -2.33
N LEU A 118 9.74 13.47 -1.68
CA LEU A 118 8.70 12.54 -1.27
C LEU A 118 8.02 11.88 -2.48
N GLU A 119 7.61 12.66 -3.48
CA GLU A 119 7.02 12.12 -4.72
C GLU A 119 7.97 11.15 -5.43
N LYS A 120 9.27 11.46 -5.44
CA LYS A 120 10.28 10.57 -6.02
C LYS A 120 10.40 9.25 -5.25
N SER A 121 10.32 9.30 -3.91
CA SER A 121 10.34 8.10 -3.07
C SER A 121 9.10 7.22 -3.26
N PHE A 122 7.92 7.83 -3.42
CA PHE A 122 6.68 7.13 -3.72
C PHE A 122 6.72 6.45 -5.10
N ARG A 123 7.14 7.16 -6.15
CA ARG A 123 7.31 6.57 -7.49
C ARG A 123 8.26 5.37 -7.48
N LYS A 124 9.38 5.46 -6.76
CA LYS A 124 10.32 4.34 -6.61
C LYS A 124 9.69 3.14 -5.89
N MET A 125 8.83 3.39 -4.91
CA MET A 125 8.10 2.33 -4.21
C MET A 125 7.06 1.66 -5.12
N GLU A 126 6.34 2.44 -5.93
CA GLU A 126 5.42 1.91 -6.95
C GLU A 126 6.14 1.04 -7.98
N GLU A 127 7.29 1.48 -8.51
CA GLU A 127 8.12 0.70 -9.43
C GLU A 127 8.51 -0.65 -8.83
N LEU A 128 9.01 -0.68 -7.57
CA LEU A 128 9.39 -1.91 -6.88
C LEU A 128 8.19 -2.85 -6.64
N MET A 129 6.99 -2.30 -6.41
CA MET A 129 5.78 -3.11 -6.28
C MET A 129 5.35 -3.72 -7.62
N MET A 130 5.49 -2.99 -8.72
CA MET A 130 5.19 -3.48 -10.07
C MET A 130 6.21 -4.54 -10.53
N GLU A 131 7.48 -4.35 -10.22
CA GLU A 131 8.55 -5.32 -10.53
C GLU A 131 8.35 -6.65 -9.79
N LYS A 132 7.82 -6.61 -8.55
CA LYS A 132 7.47 -7.82 -7.79
C LYS A 132 6.20 -8.56 -8.25
N HIS A 133 5.32 -7.93 -9.02
CA HIS A 133 4.12 -8.56 -9.58
C HIS A 133 4.33 -9.07 -11.02
N GLY A 134 5.51 -8.82 -11.62
CA GLY A 134 5.88 -9.23 -12.97
C GLY A 134 6.79 -10.46 -13.07
N ALA A 135 7.04 -11.18 -11.97
CA ALA A 135 7.91 -12.36 -11.91
C ALA A 135 7.17 -13.62 -11.41
#